data_AF-X1RBR1-F1
#
_entry.id   AF-X1RBR1-F1
#
_cell.length_a   1.000
_cell.length_b   1.000
_cell.length_c   1.000
_cell.angle_alpha   90.00
_cell.angle_beta   90.00
_cell.angle_gamma   90.00
#
_symmetry.space_group_name_H-M   'P 1'
#
loop_
_entity.id
_entity.type
_entity.pdbx_description
1 polymer ?
#
loop_
_entity_poly.entity_id
_entity_poly.type
_entity_poly.pdbx_seq_one_letter_code
_entity_poly.pdbx_strand_id
1 'polypeptide(L)'
;LEFLVIKKIYDYSVTGFEKIKKVVVDKQNQGKYGFVPDKEEVLFLQKANKNPNYNQIVMLVPNYKHIDLIRTGFLLNSYNKKIGEKIERDVFRGKIARIKSEISKRPEGSKLLKIVKLPTTEFFSIILSYLYELKIHGYSEEMLVKEFEELVESWEESSMFVRSDQDIDDVIKFCKKRASEGDSRFFILTIYDEMIEEVENAVSQLELSNFFKINQYEKKIFKTGTKDFPKIEASFYKT
;
A
#
# COMPACT_ATOMS: atom_id res chain seq x y z
N LEU A 1 -10.10 18.27 33.80
CA LEU A 1 -8.92 18.69 34.60
C LEU A 1 -7.82 17.64 34.65
N GLU A 2 -8.13 16.37 34.94
CA GLU A 2 -7.12 15.28 35.04
C GLU A 2 -6.20 15.15 33.82
N PHE A 3 -6.73 15.28 32.60
CA PHE A 3 -5.94 15.25 31.36
C PHE A 3 -4.84 16.33 31.30
N LEU A 4 -5.15 17.54 31.77
CA LEU A 4 -4.21 18.67 31.78
C LEU A 4 -3.11 18.46 32.83
N VAL A 5 -3.48 17.92 34.00
CA VAL A 5 -2.55 17.55 35.07
C VAL A 5 -1.60 16.42 34.63
N ILE A 6 -2.12 15.37 34.00
CA ILE A 6 -1.31 14.26 33.44
C ILE A 6 -0.30 14.77 32.40
N LYS A 7 -0.66 15.82 31.63
CA LYS A 7 0.21 16.46 30.65
C LYS A 7 1.10 17.56 31.21
N LYS A 8 1.12 17.73 32.55
CA LYS A 8 1.90 18.75 33.27
C LYS A 8 1.61 20.18 32.81
N ILE A 9 0.36 20.46 32.44
CA ILE A 9 -0.11 21.79 32.07
C ILE A 9 -0.82 22.39 33.28
N TYR A 10 -0.08 23.20 34.05
CA TYR A 10 -0.54 23.86 35.28
C TYR A 10 -0.72 25.37 35.11
N ASP A 11 -0.30 25.89 33.96
CA ASP A 11 -0.35 27.31 33.60
C ASP A 11 -1.39 27.49 32.48
N TYR A 12 -2.27 28.48 32.64
CA TYR A 12 -3.30 28.86 31.67
C TYR A 12 -2.93 30.13 30.89
N SER A 13 -1.68 30.60 30.99
CA SER A 13 -1.10 31.65 30.16
C SER A 13 -1.10 31.29 28.67
N VAL A 14 -0.69 32.23 27.81
CA VAL A 14 -0.46 31.99 26.37
C VAL A 14 0.44 30.77 26.14
N THR A 15 1.45 30.56 26.99
CA THR A 15 2.32 29.38 26.92
C THR A 15 1.59 28.08 27.28
N GLY A 16 0.68 28.14 28.24
CA GLY A 16 -0.24 27.04 28.58
C GLY A 16 -1.17 26.68 27.43
N PHE A 17 -1.80 27.68 26.82
CA PHE A 17 -2.67 27.51 25.66
C PHE A 17 -1.95 26.87 24.47
N GLU A 18 -0.74 27.34 24.12
CA GLU A 18 0.05 26.76 23.04
C GLU A 18 0.46 25.30 23.32
N LYS A 19 0.73 24.94 24.58
CA LYS A 19 0.96 23.53 24.96
C LYS A 19 -0.28 22.67 24.76
N ILE A 20 -1.47 23.14 25.15
CA ILE A 20 -2.73 22.42 24.94
C ILE A 20 -2.98 22.23 23.46
N LYS A 21 -2.86 23.31 22.67
CA LYS A 21 -3.02 23.29 21.22
C LYS A 21 -2.09 22.25 20.57
N LYS A 22 -0.82 22.23 20.96
CA LYS A 22 0.14 21.23 20.48
C LYS A 22 -0.30 19.81 20.83
N VAL A 23 -0.72 19.54 22.06
CA VAL A 23 -1.18 18.19 22.46
C VAL A 23 -2.39 17.75 21.64
N VAL A 24 -3.34 18.65 21.39
CA VAL A 24 -4.53 18.36 20.57
C VAL A 24 -4.12 18.05 19.12
N VAL A 25 -3.26 18.88 18.53
CA VAL A 25 -2.74 18.66 17.16
C VAL A 25 -1.96 17.35 17.07
N ASP A 26 -1.09 17.06 18.03
CA ASP A 26 -0.33 15.81 18.08
C ASP A 26 -1.27 14.60 18.17
N LYS A 27 -2.34 14.68 18.96
CA LYS A 27 -3.35 13.62 19.05
C LYS A 27 -4.16 13.45 17.78
N GLN A 28 -4.54 14.55 17.13
CA GLN A 28 -5.21 14.50 15.82
C GLN A 28 -4.31 13.89 14.76
N ASN A 29 -3.05 14.32 14.69
CA ASN A 29 -2.05 13.78 13.76
C ASN A 29 -1.78 12.30 14.01
N GLN A 30 -1.64 11.89 15.28
CA GLN A 30 -1.59 10.48 15.64
C GLN A 30 -2.82 9.78 15.09
N GLY A 31 -4.03 10.25 15.37
CA GLY A 31 -5.28 9.68 14.85
C GLY A 31 -5.25 9.46 13.33
N LYS A 32 -4.81 10.49 12.60
CA LYS A 32 -4.84 10.58 11.14
C LYS A 32 -3.73 9.80 10.42
N TYR A 33 -2.49 9.99 10.84
CA TYR A 33 -1.30 9.49 10.13
C TYR A 33 -0.63 8.29 10.82
N GLY A 34 -1.07 7.95 12.03
CA GLY A 34 -0.49 6.87 12.83
C GLY A 34 0.73 7.30 13.67
N PHE A 35 1.27 8.49 13.44
CA PHE A 35 2.45 9.05 14.11
C PHE A 35 2.32 10.57 14.27
N VAL A 36 3.23 11.21 15.02
CA VAL A 36 3.32 12.69 15.04
C VAL A 36 4.38 13.14 14.02
N PRO A 37 3.98 13.83 12.94
CA PRO A 37 4.92 14.31 11.93
C PRO A 37 5.71 15.54 12.40
N ASP A 38 6.98 15.59 12.00
CA ASP A 38 7.80 16.79 12.06
C ASP A 38 7.34 17.83 11.01
N LYS A 39 7.96 19.02 11.02
CA LYS A 39 7.58 20.12 10.11
C LYS A 39 7.70 19.74 8.63
N GLU A 40 8.72 18.99 8.25
CA GLU A 40 8.93 18.58 6.85
C GLU A 40 7.94 17.50 6.45
N GLU A 41 7.70 16.54 7.35
CA GLU A 41 6.72 15.47 7.19
C GLU A 41 5.31 16.03 7.02
N VAL A 42 4.91 17.04 7.80
CA VAL A 42 3.63 17.75 7.62
C VAL A 42 3.51 18.34 6.23
N LEU A 43 4.54 19.06 5.76
CA LEU A 43 4.55 19.67 4.43
C LEU A 43 4.44 18.61 3.32
N PHE A 44 5.12 17.47 3.49
CA PHE A 44 4.98 16.35 2.56
C PHE A 44 3.56 15.79 2.56
N LEU A 45 3.01 15.50 3.73
CA LEU A 45 1.67 14.92 3.88
C LEU A 45 0.57 15.82 3.29
N GLN A 46 0.73 17.15 3.39
CA GLN A 46 -0.17 18.11 2.73
C GLN A 46 -0.05 18.07 1.21
N LYS A 47 1.17 17.95 0.67
CA LYS A 47 1.41 17.84 -0.78
C LYS A 47 0.92 16.49 -1.32
N ALA A 48 0.94 15.43 -0.52
CA ALA A 48 0.45 14.11 -0.91
C ALA A 48 -1.04 14.10 -1.30
N ASN A 49 -1.83 15.09 -0.87
CA ASN A 49 -3.21 15.31 -1.32
C ASN A 49 -3.32 15.59 -2.83
N LYS A 50 -2.21 15.95 -3.48
CA LYS A 50 -2.17 16.19 -4.93
C LYS A 50 -1.68 14.96 -5.69
N ASN A 51 -1.33 13.87 -5.00
CA ASN A 51 -0.89 12.64 -5.65
C ASN A 51 -2.09 12.00 -6.38
N PRO A 52 -1.97 11.68 -7.69
CA PRO A 52 -3.06 11.08 -8.46
C PRO A 52 -3.60 9.78 -7.86
N ASN A 53 -2.71 8.89 -7.41
CA ASN A 53 -3.07 7.62 -6.79
C ASN A 53 -3.80 7.83 -5.46
N TYR A 54 -3.40 8.85 -4.69
CA TYR A 54 -4.12 9.22 -3.46
C TYR A 54 -5.53 9.73 -3.76
N ASN A 55 -5.68 10.59 -4.77
CA ASN A 55 -6.99 11.12 -5.15
C ASN A 55 -7.91 10.01 -5.66
N GLN A 56 -7.36 9.08 -6.45
CA GLN A 56 -8.12 7.95 -6.97
C GLN A 56 -8.61 7.03 -5.85
N ILE A 57 -7.77 6.68 -4.85
CA ILE A 57 -8.26 5.86 -3.73
C ILE A 57 -9.31 6.59 -2.90
N VAL A 58 -9.18 7.91 -2.68
CA VAL A 58 -10.22 8.71 -1.99
C VAL A 58 -11.53 8.71 -2.78
N MET A 59 -11.48 8.71 -4.12
CA MET A 59 -12.69 8.64 -4.96
C MET A 59 -13.33 7.23 -5.00
N LEU A 60 -12.53 6.19 -4.78
CA LEU A 60 -12.98 4.80 -4.80
C LEU A 60 -13.56 4.36 -3.46
N VAL A 61 -12.92 4.77 -2.36
CA VAL A 61 -13.30 4.41 -0.98
C VAL A 61 -13.29 5.64 -0.03
N PRO A 62 -14.12 6.67 -0.28
CA PRO A 62 -14.04 7.95 0.44
C PRO A 62 -14.27 7.83 1.95
N ASN A 63 -15.10 6.88 2.39
CA ASN A 63 -15.40 6.66 3.81
C ASN A 63 -14.47 5.64 4.51
N TYR A 64 -13.34 5.25 3.89
CA TYR A 64 -12.41 4.33 4.53
C TYR A 64 -11.74 4.96 5.77
N LYS A 65 -11.97 4.37 6.94
CA LYS A 65 -11.52 4.87 8.27
C LYS A 65 -10.03 5.23 8.35
N HIS A 66 -9.20 4.56 7.55
CA HIS A 66 -7.75 4.69 7.57
C HIS A 66 -7.17 5.29 6.28
N ILE A 67 -7.98 6.01 5.49
CA ILE A 67 -7.57 6.54 4.19
C ILE A 67 -6.34 7.46 4.26
N ASP A 68 -6.18 8.23 5.34
CA ASP A 68 -5.03 9.11 5.53
C ASP A 68 -3.70 8.35 5.77
N LEU A 69 -3.74 7.09 6.20
CA LEU A 69 -2.53 6.26 6.31
C LEU A 69 -1.89 5.97 4.95
N ILE A 70 -2.64 6.05 3.85
CA ILE A 70 -2.08 5.93 2.50
C ILE A 70 -1.07 7.07 2.24
N ARG A 71 -1.30 8.28 2.79
CA ARG A 71 -0.32 9.38 2.69
C ARG A 71 0.95 9.07 3.47
N THR A 72 0.83 8.45 4.65
CA THR A 72 1.99 7.98 5.41
C THR A 72 2.80 6.97 4.60
N GLY A 73 2.14 6.07 3.88
CA GLY A 73 2.83 5.14 3.01
C GLY A 73 3.55 5.80 1.82
N PHE A 74 2.97 6.84 1.19
CA PHE A 74 3.68 7.66 0.20
C PHE A 74 4.91 8.39 0.79
N LEU A 75 4.80 8.86 2.03
CA LEU A 75 5.95 9.45 2.75
C LEU A 75 7.06 8.41 2.92
N LEU A 76 6.75 7.20 3.38
CA LEU A 76 7.74 6.13 3.52
C LEU A 76 8.36 5.74 2.16
N ASN A 77 7.56 5.70 1.09
CA ASN A 77 8.07 5.49 -0.26
C ASN A 77 9.12 6.56 -0.65
N SER A 78 8.82 7.83 -0.36
CA SER A 78 9.76 8.93 -0.64
C SER A 78 11.10 8.77 0.10
N TYR A 79 11.08 8.24 1.32
CA TYR A 79 12.30 7.93 2.08
C TYR A 79 13.06 6.74 1.48
N ASN A 80 12.36 5.68 1.06
CA ASN A 80 12.98 4.56 0.36
C ASN A 80 13.70 4.99 -0.93
N LYS A 81 13.10 5.91 -1.70
CA LYS A 81 13.73 6.48 -2.92
C LYS A 81 15.04 7.19 -2.61
N LYS A 82 15.03 8.07 -1.59
CA LYS A 82 16.26 8.76 -1.12
C LYS A 82 17.36 7.79 -0.65
N ILE A 83 16.98 6.68 0.01
CA ILE A 83 17.93 5.62 0.41
C ILE A 83 18.55 4.94 -0.81
N GLY A 84 17.73 4.64 -1.84
CA GLY A 84 18.17 4.08 -3.11
C GLY A 84 19.18 4.98 -3.82
N GLU A 85 18.90 6.28 -3.84
CA GLU A 85 19.78 7.36 -4.35
C GLU A 85 21.04 7.59 -3.50
N LYS A 86 21.21 6.83 -2.41
CA LYS A 86 22.33 6.90 -1.46
C LYS A 86 22.44 8.20 -0.66
N ILE A 87 21.35 8.96 -0.55
CA ILE A 87 21.29 10.21 0.21
C ILE A 87 20.95 9.90 1.67
N GLU A 88 21.81 10.31 2.62
CA GLU A 88 21.58 10.23 4.07
C GLU A 88 20.89 8.94 4.55
N ARG A 89 21.38 7.78 4.09
CA ARG A 89 20.70 6.49 4.23
C ARG A 89 20.25 6.18 5.66
N ASP A 90 21.11 6.43 6.63
CA ASP A 90 20.84 6.09 8.03
C ASP A 90 19.81 7.03 8.67
N VAL A 91 19.76 8.31 8.24
CA VAL A 91 18.74 9.27 8.67
C VAL A 91 17.36 8.80 8.22
N PHE A 92 17.20 8.46 6.94
CA PHE A 92 15.91 8.02 6.40
C PHE A 92 15.49 6.64 6.92
N ARG A 93 16.44 5.71 7.13
CA ARG A 93 16.16 4.44 7.81
C ARG A 93 15.67 4.67 9.23
N GLY A 94 16.29 5.59 9.98
CA GLY A 94 15.85 6.00 11.30
C GLY A 94 14.44 6.57 11.31
N LYS A 95 14.11 7.46 10.34
CA LYS A 95 12.75 8.01 10.19
C LYS A 95 11.72 6.90 9.89
N ILE A 96 12.01 5.97 8.98
CA ILE A 96 11.12 4.84 8.67
C ILE A 96 10.90 3.97 9.92
N ALA A 97 11.98 3.60 10.62
CA ALA A 97 11.90 2.77 11.82
C ALA A 97 11.07 3.43 12.93
N ARG A 98 11.27 4.74 13.15
CA ARG A 98 10.47 5.54 14.09
C ARG A 98 8.99 5.48 13.73
N ILE A 99 8.62 5.82 12.50
CA ILE A 99 7.21 5.86 12.06
C ILE A 99 6.56 4.48 12.21
N LYS A 100 7.24 3.41 11.75
CA LYS A 100 6.73 2.04 11.91
C LYS A 100 6.54 1.64 13.38
N SER A 101 7.48 2.04 14.26
CA SER A 101 7.39 1.79 15.69
C SER A 101 6.23 2.56 16.36
N GLU A 102 5.96 3.79 15.94
CA GLU A 102 4.81 4.56 16.45
C GLU A 102 3.48 3.94 16.02
N ILE A 103 3.39 3.48 14.76
CA ILE A 103 2.18 2.82 14.24
C ILE A 103 1.95 1.47 14.92
N SER A 104 2.99 0.65 15.11
CA SER A 104 2.86 -0.69 15.68
C SER A 104 2.36 -0.69 17.13
N LYS A 105 2.60 0.38 17.88
CA LYS A 105 2.16 0.53 19.28
C LYS A 105 0.68 0.89 19.41
N ARG A 106 -0.04 1.09 18.32
CA ARG A 106 -1.46 1.47 18.32
C ARG A 106 -2.37 0.24 18.38
N PRO A 107 -3.64 0.41 18.79
CA PRO A 107 -4.67 -0.56 18.51
C PRO A 107 -4.68 -0.89 17.01
N GLU A 108 -4.74 -2.19 16.67
CA GLU A 108 -4.68 -2.70 15.29
C GLU A 108 -3.38 -2.35 14.55
N GLY A 109 -2.28 -2.06 15.26
CA GLY A 109 -1.01 -1.60 14.67
C GLY A 109 -0.47 -2.48 13.52
N SER A 110 -0.69 -3.80 13.56
CA SER A 110 -0.34 -4.72 12.46
C SER A 110 -1.12 -4.42 11.18
N LYS A 111 -2.45 -4.27 11.27
CA LYS A 111 -3.32 -3.87 10.15
C LYS A 111 -2.94 -2.49 9.62
N LEU A 112 -2.71 -1.53 10.51
CA LEU A 112 -2.31 -0.17 10.10
C LEU A 112 -0.98 -0.18 9.33
N LEU A 113 -0.03 -1.03 9.72
CA LEU A 113 1.22 -1.21 8.98
C LEU A 113 1.00 -1.82 7.59
N LYS A 114 0.07 -2.76 7.41
CA LYS A 114 -0.30 -3.30 6.09
C LYS A 114 -0.82 -2.19 5.16
N ILE A 115 -1.73 -1.34 5.65
CA ILE A 115 -2.26 -0.18 4.91
C ILE A 115 -1.14 0.75 4.47
N VAL A 116 -0.23 1.09 5.39
CA VAL A 116 0.92 1.97 5.11
C VAL A 116 1.89 1.32 4.12
N LYS A 117 2.01 -0.01 4.08
CA LYS A 117 2.90 -0.74 3.18
C LYS A 117 2.42 -0.69 1.73
N LEU A 118 1.12 -0.71 1.45
CA LEU A 118 0.58 -0.75 0.08
C LEU A 118 1.20 0.32 -0.87
N PRO A 119 1.11 1.63 -0.58
CA PRO A 119 1.66 2.68 -1.45
C PRO A 119 3.19 2.82 -1.38
N THR A 120 3.88 1.98 -0.59
CA THR A 120 5.35 1.88 -0.65
C THR A 120 5.83 1.07 -1.84
N THR A 121 4.93 0.31 -2.48
CA THR A 121 5.21 -0.44 -3.70
C THR A 121 4.94 0.42 -4.93
N GLU A 122 5.68 0.19 -6.02
CA GLU A 122 5.42 0.82 -7.32
C GLU A 122 4.12 0.30 -7.98
N PHE A 123 3.50 -0.74 -7.41
CA PHE A 123 2.35 -1.45 -7.95
C PHE A 123 1.02 -1.08 -7.26
N PHE A 124 1.01 -0.04 -6.42
CA PHE A 124 -0.22 0.41 -5.77
C PHE A 124 -1.33 0.78 -6.78
N SER A 125 -0.95 1.22 -7.99
CA SER A 125 -1.90 1.50 -9.08
C SER A 125 -2.75 0.29 -9.47
N ILE A 126 -2.24 -0.94 -9.35
CA ILE A 126 -3.00 -2.16 -9.69
C ILE A 126 -4.21 -2.31 -8.80
N ILE A 127 -4.05 -2.05 -7.50
CA ILE A 127 -5.16 -2.06 -6.54
C ILE A 127 -6.23 -1.03 -6.96
N LEU A 128 -5.80 0.15 -7.41
CA LEU A 128 -6.73 1.20 -7.84
C LEU A 128 -7.46 0.83 -9.14
N SER A 129 -6.76 0.23 -10.10
CA SER A 129 -7.35 -0.27 -11.33
C SER A 129 -8.40 -1.34 -11.05
N TYR A 130 -8.08 -2.31 -10.19
CA TYR A 130 -9.02 -3.35 -9.78
C TYR A 130 -10.27 -2.77 -9.13
N LEU A 131 -10.12 -1.91 -8.11
CA LEU A 131 -11.26 -1.26 -7.45
C LEU A 131 -12.09 -0.41 -8.42
N TYR A 132 -11.44 0.24 -9.38
CA TYR A 132 -12.14 1.00 -10.42
C TYR A 132 -12.94 0.10 -11.36
N GLU A 133 -12.40 -1.06 -11.73
CA GLU A 133 -13.13 -2.05 -12.51
C GLU A 133 -14.36 -2.57 -11.75
N LEU A 134 -14.22 -2.92 -10.47
CA LEU A 134 -15.37 -3.32 -9.64
C LEU A 134 -16.44 -2.22 -9.61
N LYS A 135 -16.02 -0.95 -9.49
CA LYS A 135 -16.94 0.19 -9.53
C LYS A 135 -17.70 0.28 -10.86
N ILE A 136 -17.03 0.03 -11.99
CA ILE A 136 -17.68 -0.03 -13.32
C ILE A 136 -18.69 -1.18 -13.38
N HIS A 137 -18.41 -2.31 -12.73
CA HIS A 137 -19.33 -3.46 -12.62
C HIS A 137 -20.44 -3.26 -11.58
N GLY A 138 -20.63 -2.05 -11.07
CA GLY A 138 -21.75 -1.69 -10.20
C GLY A 138 -21.53 -1.99 -8.71
N TYR A 139 -20.30 -2.22 -8.27
CA TYR A 139 -20.02 -2.35 -6.85
C TYR A 139 -20.35 -1.04 -6.12
N SER A 140 -21.10 -1.17 -5.02
CA SER A 140 -21.38 -0.05 -4.12
C SER A 140 -20.11 0.39 -3.39
N GLU A 141 -20.13 1.59 -2.80
CA GLU A 141 -19.01 2.09 -2.01
C GLU A 141 -18.66 1.15 -0.84
N GLU A 142 -19.67 0.61 -0.15
CA GLU A 142 -19.47 -0.34 0.96
C GLU A 142 -18.79 -1.63 0.49
N MET A 143 -19.18 -2.13 -0.69
CA MET A 143 -18.52 -3.29 -1.29
C MET A 143 -17.08 -2.98 -1.66
N LEU A 144 -16.80 -1.81 -2.26
CA LEU A 144 -15.43 -1.39 -2.57
C LEU A 144 -14.56 -1.24 -1.32
N VAL A 145 -15.11 -0.72 -0.23
CA VAL A 145 -14.42 -0.64 1.07
C VAL A 145 -14.07 -2.03 1.56
N LYS A 146 -15.03 -2.97 1.54
CA LYS A 146 -14.80 -4.36 1.94
C LYS A 146 -13.72 -5.03 1.08
N GLU A 147 -13.79 -4.87 -0.23
CA GLU A 147 -12.80 -5.41 -1.17
C GLU A 147 -11.40 -4.81 -0.94
N PHE A 148 -11.34 -3.51 -0.64
CA PHE A 148 -10.08 -2.86 -0.28
C PHE A 148 -9.52 -3.39 1.05
N GLU A 149 -10.36 -3.65 2.05
CA GLU A 149 -9.92 -4.27 3.31
C GLU A 149 -9.39 -5.68 3.10
N GLU A 150 -10.08 -6.50 2.31
CA GLU A 150 -9.62 -7.84 1.96
C GLU A 150 -8.28 -7.77 1.22
N LEU A 151 -8.10 -6.83 0.29
CA LEU A 151 -6.83 -6.58 -0.37
C LEU A 151 -5.73 -6.19 0.60
N VAL A 152 -5.99 -5.28 1.53
CA VAL A 152 -5.02 -4.88 2.57
C VAL A 152 -4.57 -6.11 3.37
N GLU A 153 -5.51 -6.97 3.75
CA GLU A 153 -5.21 -8.13 4.58
C GLU A 153 -4.45 -9.22 3.83
N SER A 154 -4.84 -9.51 2.58
CA SER A 154 -4.29 -10.60 1.78
C SER A 154 -3.12 -10.19 0.88
N TRP A 155 -2.78 -8.90 0.76
CA TRP A 155 -1.86 -8.39 -0.28
C TRP A 155 -0.56 -9.19 -0.38
N GLU A 156 0.09 -9.48 0.75
CA GLU A 156 1.38 -10.20 0.78
C GLU A 156 1.26 -11.65 0.32
N GLU A 157 0.09 -12.27 0.50
CA GLU A 157 -0.17 -13.67 0.14
C GLU A 157 -0.71 -13.78 -1.28
N SER A 158 -1.55 -12.84 -1.68
CA SER A 158 -2.17 -12.77 -3.01
C SER A 158 -1.28 -12.11 -4.06
N SER A 159 -0.08 -11.64 -3.71
CA SER A 159 0.87 -11.07 -4.68
C SER A 159 2.23 -11.76 -4.64
N MET A 160 2.82 -11.94 -5.83
CA MET A 160 4.19 -12.39 -6.01
C MET A 160 4.99 -11.30 -6.69
N PHE A 161 6.05 -10.84 -6.03
CA PHE A 161 7.05 -9.95 -6.60
C PHE A 161 8.20 -10.81 -7.13
N VAL A 162 8.20 -11.09 -8.43
CA VAL A 162 9.17 -12.00 -9.06
C VAL A 162 10.55 -11.37 -9.06
N ARG A 163 11.50 -12.07 -8.45
CA ARG A 163 12.91 -11.65 -8.28
C ARG A 163 13.82 -12.52 -9.14
N SER A 164 15.04 -12.06 -9.37
CA SER A 164 16.05 -12.75 -10.18
C SER A 164 16.52 -14.11 -9.65
N ASP A 165 16.19 -14.47 -8.42
CA ASP A 165 16.44 -15.80 -7.83
C ASP A 165 15.29 -16.80 -8.04
N GLN A 166 14.26 -16.41 -8.79
CA GLN A 166 13.06 -17.21 -9.06
C GLN A 166 12.94 -17.49 -10.56
N ASP A 167 12.32 -18.60 -10.91
CA ASP A 167 12.14 -19.04 -12.30
C ASP A 167 10.65 -19.16 -12.70
N ILE A 168 10.40 -19.53 -13.96
CA ILE A 168 9.07 -19.87 -14.47
C ILE A 168 8.31 -20.85 -13.55
N ASP A 169 8.96 -21.88 -13.02
CA ASP A 169 8.30 -22.92 -12.22
C ASP A 169 7.80 -22.36 -10.88
N ASP A 170 8.53 -21.43 -10.27
CA ASP A 170 8.09 -20.70 -9.08
C ASP A 170 6.82 -19.89 -9.35
N VAL A 171 6.74 -19.19 -10.48
CA VAL A 171 5.56 -18.40 -10.88
C VAL A 171 4.36 -19.33 -11.11
N ILE A 172 4.56 -20.42 -11.85
CA ILE A 172 3.52 -21.44 -12.10
C ILE A 172 3.02 -22.04 -10.78
N LYS A 173 3.94 -22.37 -9.88
CA LYS A 173 3.62 -22.94 -8.56
C LYS A 173 2.81 -21.98 -7.71
N PHE A 174 3.17 -20.68 -7.72
CA PHE A 174 2.38 -19.66 -7.06
C PHE A 174 0.95 -19.61 -7.61
N CYS A 175 0.77 -19.48 -8.93
CA CYS A 175 -0.55 -19.42 -9.56
C CYS A 175 -1.43 -20.65 -9.20
N LYS A 176 -0.86 -21.86 -9.31
CA LYS A 176 -1.55 -23.11 -8.95
C LYS A 176 -1.94 -23.14 -7.48
N LYS A 177 -1.04 -22.69 -6.59
CA LYS A 177 -1.32 -22.60 -5.16
C LYS A 177 -2.49 -21.65 -4.88
N ARG A 178 -2.46 -20.42 -5.41
CA ARG A 178 -3.54 -19.43 -5.23
C ARG A 178 -4.89 -19.96 -5.73
N ALA A 179 -4.91 -20.60 -6.91
CA ALA A 179 -6.13 -21.23 -7.42
C ALA A 179 -6.65 -22.38 -6.54
N SER A 180 -5.75 -23.23 -6.01
CA SER A 180 -6.12 -24.33 -5.12
C SER A 180 -6.67 -23.86 -3.76
N GLU A 181 -6.23 -22.71 -3.29
CA GLU A 181 -6.75 -22.06 -2.07
C GLU A 181 -8.08 -21.33 -2.33
N GLY A 182 -8.48 -21.22 -3.61
CA GLY A 182 -9.75 -20.62 -4.01
C GLY A 182 -9.74 -19.10 -4.02
N ASP A 183 -8.56 -18.48 -4.05
CA ASP A 183 -8.40 -17.02 -3.99
C ASP A 183 -9.21 -16.33 -5.09
N SER A 184 -10.01 -15.33 -4.73
CA SER A 184 -10.81 -14.57 -5.72
C SER A 184 -9.93 -13.77 -6.68
N ARG A 185 -8.69 -13.47 -6.28
CA ARG A 185 -7.71 -12.72 -7.07
C ARG A 185 -6.28 -13.02 -6.63
N PHE A 186 -5.34 -12.89 -7.57
CA PHE A 186 -3.92 -12.83 -7.26
C PHE A 186 -3.14 -12.05 -8.31
N PHE A 187 -1.92 -11.66 -7.97
CA PHE A 187 -1.08 -10.75 -8.76
C PHE A 187 0.34 -11.30 -8.92
N ILE A 188 0.89 -11.17 -10.12
CA ILE A 188 2.30 -11.43 -10.42
C ILE A 188 2.92 -10.12 -10.93
N LEU A 189 3.99 -9.68 -10.26
CA LEU A 189 4.55 -8.35 -10.40
C LEU A 189 6.06 -8.45 -10.59
N THR A 190 6.63 -7.73 -11.56
CA THR A 190 8.09 -7.51 -11.59
C THR A 190 8.48 -6.17 -12.21
N ILE A 191 9.65 -5.68 -11.82
CA ILE A 191 10.33 -4.50 -12.36
C ILE A 191 11.69 -4.86 -13.01
N TYR A 192 12.02 -6.15 -13.08
CA TYR A 192 13.28 -6.66 -13.63
C TYR A 192 13.02 -7.16 -15.04
N ASP A 193 13.77 -6.65 -16.02
CA ASP A 193 13.57 -6.94 -17.44
C ASP A 193 13.69 -8.44 -17.72
N GLU A 194 14.70 -9.09 -17.13
CA GLU A 194 14.94 -10.53 -17.24
C GLU A 194 13.79 -11.37 -16.68
N MET A 195 13.04 -10.85 -15.69
CA MET A 195 11.93 -11.57 -15.07
C MET A 195 10.61 -11.36 -15.81
N ILE A 196 10.53 -10.38 -16.71
CA ILE A 196 9.31 -10.17 -17.51
C ILE A 196 9.09 -11.37 -18.42
N GLU A 197 10.14 -11.85 -19.08
CA GLU A 197 10.07 -13.03 -19.95
C GLU A 197 9.67 -14.28 -19.15
N GLU A 198 10.20 -14.48 -17.95
CA GLU A 198 9.82 -15.59 -17.07
C GLU A 198 8.33 -15.55 -16.71
N VAL A 199 7.79 -14.37 -16.37
CA VAL A 199 6.35 -14.21 -16.08
C VAL A 199 5.51 -14.51 -17.32
N GLU A 200 5.90 -14.01 -18.49
CA GLU A 200 5.16 -14.26 -19.73
C GLU A 200 5.16 -15.73 -20.14
N ASN A 201 6.30 -16.38 -20.01
CA ASN A 201 6.45 -17.80 -20.32
C ASN A 201 5.62 -18.64 -19.35
N ALA A 202 5.65 -18.35 -18.05
CA ALA A 202 4.82 -19.01 -17.05
C ALA A 202 3.33 -18.88 -17.37
N VAL A 203 2.88 -17.66 -17.69
CA VAL A 203 1.48 -17.38 -18.03
C VAL A 203 1.06 -18.08 -19.33
N SER A 204 1.93 -18.08 -20.35
CA SER A 204 1.69 -18.78 -21.61
C SER A 204 1.58 -20.30 -21.41
N GLN A 205 2.42 -20.90 -20.56
CA GLN A 205 2.32 -22.33 -20.23
C GLN A 205 1.01 -22.67 -19.48
N LEU A 206 0.59 -21.82 -18.54
CA LEU A 206 -0.71 -21.96 -17.87
C LEU A 206 -1.89 -21.87 -18.85
N GLU A 207 -1.80 -21.01 -19.86
CA GLU A 207 -2.81 -20.91 -20.92
C GLU A 207 -2.87 -22.14 -21.81
N LEU A 208 -1.73 -22.64 -22.27
CA LEU A 208 -1.65 -23.85 -23.09
C LEU A 208 -2.23 -25.07 -22.37
N SER A 209 -2.13 -25.10 -21.04
CA SER A 209 -2.74 -26.13 -20.20
C SER A 209 -4.20 -25.87 -19.82
N ASN A 210 -4.84 -24.85 -20.40
CA ASN A 210 -6.20 -24.39 -20.09
C ASN A 210 -6.43 -24.06 -18.59
N PHE A 211 -5.37 -23.78 -17.83
CA PHE A 211 -5.44 -23.61 -16.38
C PHE A 211 -6.43 -22.51 -15.97
N PHE A 212 -6.34 -21.32 -16.57
CA PHE A 212 -7.22 -20.20 -16.22
C PHE A 212 -8.69 -20.48 -16.56
N LYS A 213 -8.96 -21.16 -17.70
CA LYS A 213 -10.32 -21.54 -18.08
C LYS A 213 -10.91 -22.57 -17.11
N ILE A 214 -10.13 -23.58 -16.72
CA ILE A 214 -10.57 -24.63 -15.78
C ILE A 214 -10.87 -24.03 -14.41
N ASN A 215 -10.05 -23.07 -13.96
CA ASN A 215 -10.18 -22.44 -12.65
C ASN A 215 -11.02 -21.15 -12.65
N GLN A 216 -11.65 -20.80 -13.79
CA GLN A 216 -12.52 -19.63 -13.96
C GLN A 216 -11.81 -18.31 -13.61
N TYR A 217 -10.59 -18.11 -14.11
CA TYR A 217 -9.88 -16.84 -13.98
C TYR A 217 -9.87 -16.07 -15.30
N GLU A 218 -10.22 -14.79 -15.23
CA GLU A 218 -9.85 -13.78 -16.22
C GLU A 218 -8.46 -13.26 -15.91
N LYS A 219 -7.62 -13.10 -16.93
CA LYS A 219 -6.27 -12.53 -16.82
C LYS A 219 -6.24 -11.12 -17.40
N LYS A 220 -5.47 -10.22 -16.78
CA LYS A 220 -5.12 -8.91 -17.31
C LYS A 220 -3.63 -8.70 -17.15
N ILE A 221 -2.94 -8.44 -18.25
CA ILE A 221 -1.48 -8.28 -18.26
C ILE A 221 -1.17 -6.93 -18.88
N PHE A 222 -0.48 -6.09 -18.11
CA PHE A 222 0.00 -4.80 -18.56
C PHE A 222 1.52 -4.78 -18.50
N LYS A 223 2.15 -4.42 -19.62
CA LYS A 223 3.55 -4.02 -19.65
C LYS A 223 3.60 -2.51 -19.58
N THR A 224 4.20 -1.98 -18.53
CA THR A 224 4.37 -0.55 -18.33
C THR A 224 5.85 -0.23 -18.09
N GLY A 225 6.16 1.04 -17.84
CA GLY A 225 7.52 1.49 -17.55
C GLY A 225 8.28 2.06 -18.74
N THR A 226 9.54 2.38 -18.48
CA THR A 226 10.48 2.86 -19.51
C THR A 226 11.40 1.73 -19.92
N LYS A 227 12.18 1.92 -21.00
CA LYS A 227 13.17 0.94 -21.44
C LYS A 227 14.16 0.56 -20.32
N ASP A 228 14.50 1.51 -19.45
CA ASP A 228 15.45 1.30 -18.35
C ASP A 228 14.80 0.70 -17.09
N PHE A 229 13.46 0.78 -16.99
CA PHE A 229 12.68 0.27 -15.86
C PHE A 229 11.37 -0.33 -16.36
N PRO A 230 11.45 -1.44 -17.12
CA PRO A 230 10.27 -2.11 -17.62
C PRO A 230 9.55 -2.77 -16.44
N LYS A 231 8.23 -2.89 -16.55
CA LYS A 231 7.39 -3.48 -15.51
C LYS A 231 6.36 -4.38 -16.16
N ILE A 232 6.06 -5.50 -15.52
CA ILE A 232 4.89 -6.30 -15.86
C ILE A 232 3.98 -6.40 -14.65
N GLU A 233 2.69 -6.26 -14.94
CA GLU A 233 1.60 -6.32 -13.98
C GLU A 233 0.60 -7.33 -14.50
N ALA A 234 0.65 -8.56 -13.98
CA ALA A 234 -0.32 -9.60 -14.31
C ALA A 234 -1.28 -9.79 -13.14
N SER A 235 -2.57 -9.61 -13.41
CA SER A 235 -3.65 -9.74 -12.45
C SER A 235 -4.62 -10.83 -12.90
N PHE A 236 -5.07 -11.64 -11.96
CA PHE A 236 -5.97 -12.76 -12.22
C PHE A 236 -7.18 -12.62 -11.31
N TYR A 237 -8.38 -12.69 -11.88
CA TYR A 237 -9.64 -12.47 -11.17
C TYR A 237 -10.61 -13.60 -11.46
N LYS A 238 -11.23 -14.15 -10.42
CA LYS A 238 -12.20 -15.23 -10.56
C LYS A 238 -13.52 -14.68 -11.14
N THR A 239 -14.05 -15.35 -12.16
CA THR A 239 -15.29 -15.02 -12.88
C THR A 239 -16.46 -15.88 -12.47
#